data_AF-A0A2S9QK23-F1
#
_entry.id   AF-A0A2S9QK23-F1
#
_cell.length_a   1.000
_cell.length_b   1.000
_cell.length_c   1.000
_cell.angle_alpha   90.00
_cell.angle_beta   90.00
_cell.angle_gamma   90.00
#
_symmetry.space_group_name_H-M   'P 1'
#
loop_
_entity.id
_entity.type
_entity.pdbx_description
1 polymer ?
#
loop_
_entity_poly.entity_id
_entity_poly.type
_entity_poly.pdbx_seq_one_letter_code
_entity_poly.pdbx_strand_id
1 'polypeptide(L)'
;MEFDMKRVLIVLGALSLLAGCKTDEQQRAIDMRNDNRLCQAQGFAPGSQALAECMNTAAQSRAADKARQAAAQQAQAARDQANWDAWRQKADNNGNSNSSWNNNSSWSQSNNQTIDTRPQFDRQGNPNFDTQGNYQGCHGIGCQVDNPDAPN
;
A
#
# COMPACT_ATOMS: atom_id res chain seq x y z
N MET A 1 -36.82 22.03 15.98
CA MET A 1 -35.80 21.21 16.68
C MET A 1 -35.04 20.39 15.66
N GLU A 2 -34.27 21.03 14.78
CA GLU A 2 -33.68 20.39 13.58
C GLU A 2 -32.14 20.53 13.51
N PHE A 3 -31.52 21.01 14.59
CA PHE A 3 -30.06 21.16 14.68
C PHE A 3 -29.34 19.95 15.33
N ASP A 4 -30.08 18.94 15.80
CA ASP A 4 -29.48 17.87 16.62
C ASP A 4 -29.12 16.60 15.86
N MET A 5 -29.87 16.18 14.84
CA MET A 5 -29.64 14.86 14.25
C MET A 5 -28.39 14.78 13.36
N LYS A 6 -28.06 15.85 12.62
CA LYS A 6 -26.84 15.91 11.79
C LYS A 6 -25.57 16.05 12.63
N ARG A 7 -25.62 16.79 13.74
CA ARG A 7 -24.48 16.93 14.66
C ARG A 7 -24.24 15.64 15.43
N VAL A 8 -25.30 14.96 15.87
CA VAL A 8 -25.21 13.64 16.50
C VAL A 8 -24.63 12.59 15.54
N LEU A 9 -25.02 12.60 14.26
CA LEU A 9 -24.45 11.68 13.25
C LEU A 9 -22.98 11.95 12.96
N ILE A 10 -22.54 13.21 12.92
CA ILE A 10 -21.12 13.56 12.72
C ILE A 10 -20.28 13.15 13.95
N VAL A 11 -20.80 13.35 15.16
CA VAL A 11 -20.11 12.96 16.40
C VAL A 11 -20.05 11.44 16.56
N LEU A 12 -21.11 10.70 16.24
CA LEU A 12 -21.12 9.24 16.25
C LEU A 12 -20.25 8.64 15.13
N GLY A 13 -20.21 9.27 13.96
CA GLY A 13 -19.35 8.86 12.85
C GLY A 13 -17.86 9.13 13.08
N ALA A 14 -17.51 10.15 13.85
CA ALA A 14 -16.12 10.43 14.22
C ALA A 14 -15.59 9.45 15.29
N LEU A 15 -16.46 8.93 16.17
CA LEU A 15 -16.08 7.99 17.23
C LEU A 15 -15.81 6.56 16.73
N SER A 16 -16.32 6.18 15.56
CA SER A 16 -16.13 4.84 14.97
C SER A 16 -14.77 4.65 14.28
N LEU A 17 -13.93 5.68 14.18
CA LEU A 17 -12.56 5.61 13.63
C LEU A 17 -11.52 4.99 14.59
N LEU A 18 -11.91 4.64 15.83
CA LEU A 18 -11.01 4.07 16.85
C LEU A 18 -10.95 2.53 16.86
N ALA A 19 -11.58 1.83 15.92
CA ALA A 19 -11.67 0.37 15.91
C ALA A 19 -10.37 -0.40 15.58
N GLY A 20 -9.19 0.24 15.60
CA GLY A 20 -7.94 -0.33 15.09
C GLY A 20 -6.78 -0.54 16.09
N CYS A 21 -6.83 0.03 17.30
CA CYS A 21 -5.69 -0.05 18.23
C CYS A 21 -5.73 -1.35 19.08
N LYS A 22 -5.54 -2.53 18.47
CA LYS A 22 -5.15 -3.70 19.26
C LYS A 22 -3.71 -3.52 19.71
N THR A 23 -3.46 -3.60 21.01
CA THR A 23 -2.10 -3.53 21.56
C THR A 23 -1.29 -4.73 21.09
N ASP A 24 0.04 -4.55 20.91
CA ASP A 24 0.94 -5.62 20.42
C ASP A 24 0.82 -6.93 21.21
N GLU A 25 0.56 -6.82 22.52
CA GLU A 25 0.37 -7.95 23.42
C GLU A 25 -0.94 -8.71 23.14
N GLN A 26 -2.03 -7.99 22.87
CA GLN A 26 -3.29 -8.61 22.46
C GLN A 26 -3.15 -9.32 21.12
N GLN A 27 -2.42 -8.73 20.17
CA GLN A 27 -2.17 -9.34 18.87
C GLN A 27 -1.41 -10.67 19.03
N ARG A 28 -0.35 -10.69 19.85
CA ARG A 28 0.41 -11.91 20.14
C ARG A 28 -0.47 -12.99 20.77
N ALA A 29 -1.36 -12.63 21.70
CA ALA A 29 -2.27 -13.57 22.33
C ALA A 29 -3.35 -14.12 21.38
N ILE A 30 -3.73 -13.38 20.34
CA ILE A 30 -4.64 -13.85 19.29
C ILE A 30 -3.89 -14.79 18.34
N ASP A 31 -2.70 -14.40 17.90
CA ASP A 31 -1.88 -15.23 17.00
C ASP A 31 -1.55 -16.57 17.63
N MET A 32 -1.15 -16.61 18.91
CA MET A 32 -0.89 -17.86 19.62
C MET A 32 -2.14 -18.77 19.69
N ARG A 33 -3.34 -18.19 19.80
CA ARG A 33 -4.60 -18.96 19.78
C ARG A 33 -4.92 -19.50 18.39
N ASN A 34 -4.68 -18.71 17.35
CA ASN A 34 -4.87 -19.14 15.97
C ASN A 34 -3.88 -20.25 15.59
N ASP A 35 -2.60 -20.09 15.93
CA ASP A 35 -1.56 -21.08 15.70
C ASP A 35 -1.89 -22.40 16.42
N ASN A 36 -2.32 -22.32 17.69
CA ASN A 36 -2.73 -23.51 18.45
C ASN A 36 -3.90 -24.25 17.79
N ARG A 37 -4.93 -23.52 17.31
CA ARG A 37 -6.06 -24.13 16.58
C ARG A 37 -5.62 -24.77 15.26
N LEU A 38 -4.72 -24.12 14.53
CA LEU A 38 -4.16 -24.63 13.28
C LEU A 38 -3.39 -25.92 13.52
N CYS A 39 -2.52 -25.96 14.53
CA CYS A 39 -1.77 -27.16 14.89
C CYS A 39 -2.69 -28.28 15.38
N GLN A 40 -3.72 -27.98 16.19
CA GLN A 40 -4.70 -28.98 16.58
C GLN A 40 -5.50 -29.52 15.39
N ALA A 41 -5.87 -28.66 14.44
CA ALA A 41 -6.54 -29.06 13.20
C ALA A 41 -5.65 -29.94 12.29
N GLN A 42 -4.32 -29.80 12.40
CA GLN A 42 -3.34 -30.68 11.76
C GLN A 42 -3.17 -32.02 12.49
N GLY A 43 -3.86 -32.24 13.61
CA GLY A 43 -3.87 -33.50 14.35
C GLY A 43 -2.88 -33.56 15.50
N PHE A 44 -2.19 -32.47 15.84
CA PHE A 44 -1.29 -32.45 16.98
C PHE A 44 -2.06 -32.46 18.31
N ALA A 45 -1.74 -33.43 19.17
CA ALA A 45 -2.38 -33.56 20.48
C ALA A 45 -1.98 -32.40 21.42
N PRO A 46 -2.93 -31.83 22.19
CA PRO A 46 -2.64 -30.85 23.23
C PRO A 46 -1.58 -31.35 24.22
N GLY A 47 -0.56 -30.52 24.50
CA GLY A 47 0.52 -30.84 25.43
C GLY A 47 1.61 -31.77 24.86
N SER A 48 1.54 -32.16 23.59
CA SER A 48 2.61 -32.94 22.93
C SER A 48 3.81 -32.06 22.54
N GLN A 49 4.99 -32.68 22.42
CA GLN A 49 6.19 -32.02 21.87
C GLN A 49 5.95 -31.58 20.41
N ALA A 50 5.23 -32.38 19.63
CA ALA A 50 4.90 -32.07 18.24
C ALA A 50 4.05 -30.80 18.10
N LEU A 51 3.10 -30.56 19.02
CA LEU A 51 2.35 -29.31 19.07
C LEU A 51 3.28 -28.11 19.34
N ALA A 52 4.23 -28.26 20.27
CA ALA A 52 5.18 -27.19 20.58
C ALA A 52 6.08 -26.85 19.38
N GLU A 53 6.53 -27.84 18.62
CA GLU A 53 7.28 -27.65 17.37
C GLU A 53 6.46 -26.93 16.30
N CYS A 54 5.19 -27.32 16.12
CA CYS A 54 4.28 -26.64 15.20
C CYS A 54 4.08 -25.17 15.58
N MET A 55 3.83 -24.88 16.86
CA MET A 55 3.67 -23.51 17.35
C MET A 55 4.95 -22.67 17.20
N ASN A 56 6.13 -23.26 17.47
CA ASN A 56 7.41 -22.58 17.26
C ASN A 56 7.66 -22.27 15.78
N THR A 57 7.35 -23.20 14.89
CA THR A 57 7.48 -23.02 13.44
C THR A 57 6.55 -21.89 12.95
N ALA A 58 5.29 -21.88 13.39
CA ALA A 58 4.35 -20.82 13.05
C ALA A 58 4.83 -19.44 13.53
N ALA A 59 5.37 -19.36 14.75
CA ALA A 59 5.93 -18.13 15.29
C ALA A 59 7.15 -17.63 14.49
N GLN A 60 8.04 -18.54 14.07
CA GLN A 60 9.20 -18.19 13.24
C GLN A 60 8.78 -17.67 11.87
N SER A 61 7.80 -18.30 11.22
CA SER A 61 7.24 -17.83 9.95
C SER A 61 6.67 -16.42 10.07
N ARG A 62 5.89 -16.13 11.12
CA ARG A 62 5.35 -14.78 11.37
C ARG A 62 6.45 -13.74 11.63
N ALA A 63 7.50 -14.11 12.35
CA ALA A 63 8.64 -13.22 12.59
C ALA A 63 9.36 -12.90 11.26
N ALA A 64 9.56 -13.89 10.41
CA ALA A 64 10.12 -13.71 9.07
C ALA A 64 9.22 -12.83 8.20
N ASP A 65 7.90 -13.02 8.24
CA ASP A 65 6.93 -12.19 7.51
C ASP A 65 6.95 -10.74 7.97
N LYS A 66 6.98 -10.51 9.29
CA LYS A 66 7.10 -9.17 9.86
C LYS A 66 8.41 -8.50 9.45
N ALA A 67 9.52 -9.23 9.44
CA ALA A 67 10.79 -8.73 8.95
C ALA A 67 10.74 -8.38 7.46
N ARG A 68 10.13 -9.24 6.62
CA ARG A 68 9.91 -8.97 5.20
C ARG A 68 9.05 -7.73 4.96
N GLN A 69 7.96 -7.58 5.70
CA GLN A 69 7.08 -6.42 5.62
C GLN A 69 7.79 -5.14 6.08
N ALA A 70 8.53 -5.19 7.19
CA ALA A 70 9.32 -4.05 7.66
C ALA A 70 10.40 -3.65 6.65
N ALA A 71 11.12 -4.61 6.08
CA ALA A 71 12.11 -4.36 5.04
C ALA A 71 11.48 -3.76 3.77
N ALA A 72 10.31 -4.25 3.36
CA ALA A 72 9.56 -3.71 2.23
C ALA A 72 9.11 -2.27 2.49
N GLN A 73 8.61 -1.96 3.69
CA GLN A 73 8.23 -0.62 4.11
C GLN A 73 9.44 0.33 4.14
N GLN A 74 10.59 -0.12 4.66
CA GLN A 74 11.82 0.66 4.64
C GLN A 74 12.31 0.93 3.21
N ALA A 75 12.24 -0.07 2.33
CA ALA A 75 12.61 0.10 0.93
C ALA A 75 11.67 1.07 0.20
N GLN A 76 10.37 1.04 0.51
CA GLN A 76 9.40 2.01 -0.01
C GLN A 76 9.71 3.42 0.50
N ALA A 77 9.90 3.60 1.81
CA ALA A 77 10.24 4.88 2.40
C ALA A 77 11.55 5.47 1.82
N ALA A 78 12.56 4.63 1.58
CA ALA A 78 13.81 5.07 0.94
C ALA A 78 13.60 5.53 -0.52
N ARG A 79 12.73 4.84 -1.27
CA ARG A 79 12.36 5.25 -2.64
C ARG A 79 11.59 6.57 -2.63
N ASP A 80 10.64 6.71 -1.73
CA ASP A 80 9.85 7.93 -1.58
C ASP A 80 10.75 9.11 -1.20
N GLN A 81 11.70 8.90 -0.30
CA GLN A 81 12.70 9.91 0.04
C GLN A 81 13.55 10.30 -1.17
N ALA A 82 14.08 9.33 -1.92
CA ALA A 82 14.86 9.61 -3.13
C ALA A 82 14.04 10.37 -4.19
N ASN A 83 12.76 10.02 -4.34
CA ASN A 83 11.84 10.72 -5.23
C ASN A 83 11.61 12.17 -4.78
N TRP A 84 11.41 12.40 -3.48
CA TRP A 84 11.30 13.73 -2.89
C TRP A 84 12.58 14.57 -3.08
N ASP A 85 13.75 13.97 -2.88
CA ASP A 85 15.05 14.65 -3.07
C ASP A 85 15.24 15.04 -4.54
N ALA A 86 14.87 14.17 -5.48
CA ALA A 86 14.92 14.46 -6.91
C ALA A 86 13.97 15.60 -7.30
N TRP A 87 12.76 15.62 -6.73
CA TRP A 87 11.81 16.71 -6.95
C TRP A 87 12.34 18.04 -6.38
N ARG A 88 12.90 18.01 -5.17
CA ARG A 88 13.47 19.19 -4.53
C ARG A 88 14.63 19.76 -5.35
N GLN A 89 15.54 18.91 -5.84
CA GLN A 89 16.62 19.35 -6.73
C GLN A 89 16.09 20.00 -8.01
N LYS A 90 15.02 19.47 -8.60
CA LYS A 90 14.38 20.10 -9.78
C LYS A 90 13.79 21.47 -9.42
N ALA A 91 13.15 21.60 -8.27
CA ALA A 91 12.61 22.87 -7.80
C ALA A 91 13.72 23.92 -7.59
N ASP A 92 14.82 23.55 -6.95
CA ASP A 92 15.98 24.43 -6.71
C ASP A 92 16.67 24.83 -8.03
N ASN A 93 16.85 23.89 -8.97
CA ASN A 93 17.42 24.16 -10.29
C ASN A 93 16.52 25.07 -11.15
N ASN A 94 15.20 24.97 -11.01
CA ASN A 94 14.26 25.86 -11.70
C ASN A 94 14.39 27.31 -11.20
N GLY A 95 14.84 27.54 -9.97
CA GLY A 95 15.14 28.88 -9.42
C GLY A 95 16.49 29.48 -9.85
N ASN A 96 17.45 28.65 -10.27
CA ASN A 96 18.81 29.06 -10.66
C ASN A 96 19.04 29.07 -12.19
N SER A 97 17.98 28.96 -12.99
CA SER A 97 18.07 28.92 -14.45
C SER A 97 17.86 30.31 -15.07
N ASN A 98 18.77 31.25 -14.80
CA ASN A 98 19.00 32.40 -15.67
C ASN A 98 20.47 32.42 -16.13
N SER A 99 20.86 31.47 -16.97
CA SER A 99 21.99 31.66 -17.88
C SER A 99 22.00 30.61 -19.00
N SER A 100 21.85 31.12 -20.22
CA SER A 100 22.40 30.54 -21.46
C SER A 100 21.83 29.19 -21.92
N TRP A 101 20.69 29.29 -22.63
CA TRP A 101 20.26 28.26 -23.57
C TRP A 101 21.26 28.20 -24.75
N ASN A 102 22.26 27.32 -24.68
CA ASN A 102 23.03 26.92 -25.85
C ASN A 102 22.33 25.71 -26.51
N ASN A 103 21.88 25.96 -27.73
CA ASN A 103 21.07 25.09 -28.57
C ASN A 103 22.00 24.18 -29.39
N ASN A 104 22.11 22.90 -29.02
CA ASN A 104 22.56 21.89 -29.98
C ASN A 104 22.00 20.48 -29.70
N SER A 105 20.95 20.17 -30.47
CA SER A 105 20.63 18.86 -31.05
C SER A 105 20.02 17.75 -30.20
N SER A 106 18.86 17.32 -30.72
CA SER A 106 18.26 15.99 -30.65
C SER A 106 17.20 15.82 -29.55
N TRP A 107 15.94 16.07 -29.96
CA TRP A 107 14.70 15.69 -29.26
C TRP A 107 14.44 16.37 -27.92
N SER A 108 14.39 17.71 -27.90
CA SER A 108 13.73 18.43 -26.81
C SER A 108 12.21 18.29 -26.94
N GLN A 109 11.69 17.15 -26.51
CA GLN A 109 10.27 16.93 -26.27
C GLN A 109 9.83 17.83 -25.12
N SER A 110 9.40 19.04 -25.48
CA SER A 110 8.36 19.76 -24.77
C SER A 110 7.14 18.85 -24.67
N ASN A 111 6.99 18.12 -23.57
CA ASN A 111 5.71 17.58 -23.16
C ASN A 111 5.67 17.60 -21.64
N ASN A 112 5.07 18.67 -21.12
CA ASN A 112 4.12 18.62 -20.02
C ASN A 112 4.27 17.37 -19.13
N GLN A 113 5.13 17.46 -18.11
CA GLN A 113 5.29 16.43 -17.07
C GLN A 113 4.06 16.44 -16.15
N THR A 114 2.89 16.20 -16.72
CA THR A 114 1.69 15.83 -15.97
C THR A 114 2.07 14.56 -15.20
N ILE A 115 2.14 14.64 -13.87
CA ILE A 115 2.31 13.46 -13.02
C ILE A 115 1.23 12.48 -13.46
N ASP A 116 1.65 11.30 -13.91
CA ASP A 116 0.71 10.26 -14.30
C ASP A 116 0.03 9.71 -13.05
N THR A 117 -1.16 10.23 -12.76
CA THR A 117 -1.95 9.84 -11.60
C THR A 117 -2.71 8.53 -11.81
N ARG A 118 -2.48 7.81 -12.91
CA ARG A 118 -3.15 6.53 -13.16
C ARG A 118 -2.63 5.47 -12.16
N PRO A 119 -3.51 4.59 -11.66
CA PRO A 119 -3.10 3.50 -10.78
C PRO A 119 -2.02 2.62 -11.43
N GLN A 120 -0.92 2.39 -10.71
CA GLN A 120 0.23 1.67 -11.22
C GLN A 120 0.09 0.14 -11.12
N PHE A 121 -0.87 -0.34 -10.31
CA PHE A 121 -1.18 -1.76 -10.13
C PHE A 121 -2.68 -2.02 -10.27
N ASP A 122 -3.04 -3.22 -10.71
CA ASP A 122 -4.43 -3.70 -10.74
C ASP A 122 -4.91 -4.09 -9.32
N ARG A 123 -6.18 -4.53 -9.22
CA ARG A 123 -6.80 -4.93 -7.94
C ARG A 123 -6.20 -6.21 -7.36
N GLN A 124 -5.47 -6.96 -8.18
CA GLN A 124 -4.79 -8.21 -7.86
C GLN A 124 -3.31 -8.00 -7.54
N GLY A 125 -2.81 -6.78 -7.68
CA GLY A 125 -1.43 -6.39 -7.38
C GLY A 125 -0.45 -6.56 -8.55
N ASN A 126 -0.91 -6.83 -9.78
CA ASN A 126 -0.03 -6.90 -10.95
C ASN A 126 0.26 -5.50 -11.49
N PRO A 127 1.46 -5.25 -12.06
CA PRO A 127 1.78 -3.95 -12.67
C PRO A 127 0.87 -3.65 -13.86
N ASN A 128 0.28 -2.44 -13.88
CA ASN A 128 -0.51 -1.96 -15.01
C ASN A 128 0.35 -1.49 -16.19
N PHE A 129 1.67 -1.34 -16.01
CA PHE A 129 2.61 -0.88 -17.05
C PHE A 129 3.84 -1.78 -17.13
N ASP A 130 4.38 -2.01 -18.32
CA ASP A 130 5.59 -2.81 -18.55
C ASP A 130 6.85 -2.02 -18.21
N THR A 131 8.02 -2.66 -18.32
CA THR A 131 9.31 -2.01 -18.03
C THR A 131 9.68 -0.88 -18.98
N GLN A 132 8.93 -0.73 -20.08
CA GLN A 132 9.07 0.28 -21.11
C GLN A 132 8.00 1.39 -20.97
N GLY A 133 7.11 1.28 -19.98
CA GLY A 133 6.05 2.24 -19.70
C GLY A 133 4.76 2.06 -20.52
N ASN A 134 4.60 0.94 -21.23
CA ASN A 134 3.37 0.64 -21.96
C ASN A 134 2.32 0.04 -21.02
N TYR A 135 1.08 0.50 -21.11
CA TYR A 135 -0.02 -0.07 -20.34
C TYR A 135 -0.26 -1.54 -20.73
N GLN A 136 -0.20 -2.44 -19.76
CA GLN A 136 -0.33 -3.89 -19.89
C GLN A 136 -1.76 -4.40 -19.63
N GLY A 137 -2.66 -3.55 -19.13
CA GLY A 137 -4.08 -3.93 -18.99
C GLY A 137 -4.76 -4.09 -20.35
N CYS A 138 -5.99 -4.63 -20.38
CA CYS A 138 -6.70 -4.91 -21.62
C CYS A 138 -6.67 -3.73 -22.60
N HIS A 139 -6.13 -3.97 -23.80
CA HIS A 139 -6.09 -3.01 -24.88
C HIS A 139 -7.47 -2.88 -25.54
N GLY A 140 -8.30 -1.98 -25.05
CA GLY A 140 -9.59 -1.67 -25.66
C GLY A 140 -10.56 -0.97 -24.74
N ILE A 141 -11.53 -0.26 -25.32
CA ILE A 141 -12.72 0.23 -24.61
C ILE A 141 -13.45 -1.01 -24.08
N GLY A 142 -13.43 -1.28 -22.77
CA GLY A 142 -14.08 -2.47 -22.23
C GLY A 142 -13.59 -3.07 -20.90
N CYS A 143 -12.57 -2.55 -20.21
CA CYS A 143 -12.52 -2.81 -18.75
C CYS A 143 -13.60 -1.93 -18.11
N GLN A 144 -14.81 -2.48 -17.98
CA GLN A 144 -15.98 -1.82 -17.39
C GLN A 144 -15.60 -1.17 -16.06
N VAL A 145 -15.32 0.14 -16.11
CA VAL A 145 -15.61 1.02 -14.98
C VAL A 145 -17.12 1.21 -15.10
N ASP A 146 -17.88 0.73 -14.12
CA ASP A 146 -19.31 1.00 -14.05
C ASP A 146 -19.52 2.50 -14.24
N ASN A 147 -20.39 2.87 -15.18
CA ASN A 147 -20.74 4.27 -15.42
C ASN A 147 -21.47 4.77 -14.16
N PRO A 148 -20.91 5.72 -13.39
CA PRO A 148 -21.51 6.19 -12.13
C PRO A 148 -22.84 6.93 -12.33
N ASP A 149 -23.21 7.24 -13.59
CA ASP A 149 -24.47 7.90 -13.96
C ASP A 149 -25.51 6.94 -14.58
N ALA A 150 -25.30 5.62 -14.53
CA ALA A 150 -26.34 4.68 -14.94
C ALA A 150 -27.42 4.53 -13.84
N PRO A 151 -28.69 4.84 -14.10
CA PRO A 151 -29.77 4.45 -13.19
C PRO A 151 -29.91 2.93 -13.21
N ASN A 152 -30.06 2.36 -12.02
CA ASN A 152 -30.19 0.92 -11.71
C ASN A 152 -31.07 0.12 -12.69
#